data_AF-A0A413DM25-F1
#
_entry.id   AF-A0A413DM25-F1
#
_cell.length_a   1.000
_cell.length_b   1.000
_cell.length_c   1.000
_cell.angle_alpha   90.00
_cell.angle_beta   90.00
_cell.angle_gamma   90.00
#
_symmetry.space_group_name_H-M   'P 1'
#
loop_
_entity.id
_entity.type
_entity.pdbx_description
1 polymer ?
#
loop_
_entity_poly.entity_id
_entity_poly.type
_entity_poly.pdbx_seq_one_letter_code
_entity_poly.pdbx_strand_id
1 'polypeptide(L)'
;MYWKIEKKVIIITAIIYFIAIMIGLILPQGLISNIQITKYENGIDKEIFFHNVFLFLWSYILGIMTFGLYNIVEIFINGITLGYIFHSALDNMILSNVVLNILPHGIIEMPVSIIGWSFGIYILYINKIRRKNKEIISKHMIRTVIKIKSIEIAIGIILLYVAAIIESRVMV
;
A
#
# COMPACT_ATOMS: atom_id res chain seq x y z
N MET A 1 -15.60 -3.74 18.59
CA MET A 1 -15.18 -4.99 17.93
C MET A 1 -14.46 -4.72 16.62
N TYR A 2 -15.09 -4.07 15.64
CA TYR A 2 -14.54 -3.83 14.29
C TYR A 2 -13.17 -3.13 14.27
N TRP A 3 -12.98 -2.07 15.07
CA TRP A 3 -11.68 -1.40 15.19
C TRP A 3 -10.54 -2.31 15.67
N LYS A 4 -10.82 -3.26 16.58
CA LYS A 4 -9.82 -4.22 17.05
C LYS A 4 -9.44 -5.22 15.94
N ILE A 5 -10.39 -5.58 15.09
CA ILE A 5 -10.15 -6.43 13.93
C ILE A 5 -9.32 -5.66 12.90
N GLU A 6 -9.73 -4.42 12.58
CA GLU A 6 -9.05 -3.52 11.67
C GLU A 6 -7.57 -3.37 12.02
N LYS A 7 -7.28 -2.97 13.27
CA LYS A 7 -5.91 -2.82 13.76
C LYS A 7 -5.08 -4.10 13.58
N LYS A 8 -5.66 -5.26 13.88
CA LYS A 8 -4.96 -6.55 13.71
C LYS A 8 -4.65 -6.83 12.25
N VAL A 9 -5.60 -6.56 11.36
CA VAL A 9 -5.44 -6.80 9.93
C VAL A 9 -4.39 -5.87 9.34
N ILE A 10 -4.41 -4.58 9.68
CA ILE A 10 -3.37 -3.61 9.27
C ILE A 10 -1.97 -4.08 9.69
N ILE A 11 -1.82 -4.57 10.93
CA ILE A 11 -0.53 -5.11 11.42
C ILE A 11 -0.10 -6.34 10.61
N ILE A 12 -1.01 -7.27 10.33
CA ILE A 12 -0.72 -8.45 9.50
C ILE A 12 -0.29 -8.02 8.10
N THR A 13 -1.01 -7.09 7.48
CA THR A 13 -0.69 -6.54 6.16
C THR A 13 0.70 -5.91 6.15
N ALA A 14 1.03 -5.10 7.17
CA ALA A 14 2.36 -4.49 7.30
C ALA A 14 3.47 -5.53 7.43
N ILE A 15 3.25 -6.61 8.19
CA ILE A 15 4.22 -7.71 8.34
C ILE A 15 4.43 -8.42 6.99
N ILE A 16 3.35 -8.75 6.27
CA ILE A 16 3.45 -9.40 4.96
C ILE A 16 4.18 -8.50 3.97
N TYR A 17 3.87 -7.20 3.97
CA TYR A 17 4.55 -6.22 3.13
C TYR A 17 6.04 -6.13 3.43
N PHE A 18 6.42 -6.10 4.72
CA PHE A 18 7.82 -6.12 5.14
C PHE A 18 8.54 -7.39 4.66
N ILE A 19 7.91 -8.56 4.78
CA ILE A 19 8.46 -9.82 4.25
C ILE A 19 8.67 -9.73 2.74
N ALA A 20 7.70 -9.17 2.00
CA ALA A 20 7.83 -8.98 0.55
C ALA A 20 9.01 -8.05 0.18
N ILE A 21 9.25 -6.98 0.95
CA ILE A 21 10.43 -6.12 0.79
C ILE A 21 11.72 -6.91 1.03
N MET A 22 11.78 -7.72 2.10
CA MET A 22 12.95 -8.55 2.38
C MET A 22 13.23 -9.55 1.27
N ILE A 23 12.20 -10.12 0.66
CA ILE A 23 12.34 -10.98 -0.52
C ILE A 23 12.94 -10.19 -1.69
N GLY A 24 12.42 -8.99 -1.98
CA GLY A 24 12.95 -8.13 -3.04
C GLY A 24 14.44 -7.79 -2.86
N LEU A 25 14.87 -7.55 -1.62
CA LEU A 25 16.25 -7.21 -1.28
C LEU A 25 17.26 -8.33 -1.58
N ILE A 26 16.84 -9.60 -1.55
CA ILE A 26 17.73 -10.76 -1.76
C ILE A 26 17.68 -11.30 -3.19
N LEU A 27 16.80 -10.76 -4.05
CA LEU A 27 16.70 -11.21 -5.42
C LEU A 27 17.97 -10.85 -6.21
N PRO A 28 18.46 -11.75 -7.10
CA PRO A 28 19.60 -11.46 -7.96
C PRO A 28 19.33 -10.26 -8.86
N GLN A 29 20.34 -9.42 -9.05
CA GLN A 29 20.25 -8.30 -9.98
C GLN A 29 20.11 -8.79 -11.42
N GLY A 30 19.40 -7.99 -12.23
CA GLY A 30 19.08 -8.34 -13.61
C GLY A 30 17.89 -9.30 -13.77
N LEU A 31 17.33 -9.82 -12.66
CA LEU A 31 16.12 -10.65 -12.70
C LEU A 31 14.89 -9.83 -13.13
N ILE A 32 14.83 -8.55 -12.71
CA ILE A 32 13.82 -7.60 -13.15
C ILE A 32 14.50 -6.65 -14.14
N SER A 33 14.46 -7.03 -15.42
CA SER A 33 15.20 -6.36 -16.50
C SER A 33 14.57 -5.05 -16.99
N ASN A 34 13.38 -4.69 -16.51
CA ASN A 34 12.58 -3.57 -17.03
C ASN A 34 12.02 -2.66 -15.93
N ILE A 35 12.80 -2.32 -14.91
CA ILE A 35 12.40 -1.19 -14.05
C ILE A 35 12.73 0.09 -14.80
N GLN A 36 11.79 0.54 -15.62
CA GLN A 36 11.84 1.89 -16.17
C GLN A 36 11.65 2.86 -15.01
N ILE A 37 12.75 3.45 -14.53
CA ILE A 37 12.68 4.62 -13.66
C ILE A 37 12.25 5.77 -14.57
N THR A 38 10.94 6.00 -14.66
CA THR A 38 10.39 7.14 -15.39
C THR A 38 10.87 8.40 -14.69
N LYS A 39 11.85 9.10 -15.27
CA LYS A 39 12.15 10.47 -14.87
C LYS A 39 11.00 11.34 -15.33
N TYR A 40 10.19 11.81 -14.40
CA TYR A 40 9.18 12.81 -14.68
C TYR A 40 9.87 14.14 -14.97
N GLU A 41 10.01 14.49 -16.25
CA GLU A 41 10.48 15.80 -16.68
C GLU A 41 9.40 16.84 -16.36
N ASN A 42 9.68 17.73 -15.39
CA ASN A 42 9.02 19.02 -15.17
C ASN A 42 7.51 19.04 -15.43
N GLY A 43 6.74 18.35 -14.58
CA GLY A 43 5.29 18.18 -14.70
C GLY A 43 4.53 17.89 -13.39
N ILE A 44 5.05 18.39 -12.27
CA ILE A 44 4.44 18.76 -10.97
C ILE A 44 3.12 18.05 -10.54
N ASP A 45 3.25 17.28 -9.45
CA ASP A 45 2.29 16.84 -8.42
C ASP A 45 1.08 16.02 -8.87
N LYS A 46 0.36 16.44 -9.90
CA LYS A 46 -1.02 16.00 -10.14
C LYS A 46 -1.07 14.59 -10.70
N GLU A 47 -0.20 14.25 -11.66
CA GLU A 47 -0.23 12.94 -12.29
C GLU A 47 0.13 11.82 -11.31
N ILE A 48 1.20 12.01 -10.53
CA ILE A 48 1.62 11.06 -9.49
C ILE A 48 0.54 10.96 -8.41
N PHE A 49 0.02 12.10 -7.94
CA PHE A 49 -1.07 12.11 -6.97
C PHE A 49 -2.31 11.36 -7.47
N PHE A 50 -2.80 11.66 -8.67
CA PHE A 50 -3.98 11.01 -9.24
C PHE A 50 -3.72 9.52 -9.51
N HIS A 51 -2.51 9.16 -9.92
CA HIS A 51 -2.10 7.77 -10.08
C HIS A 51 -2.15 7.02 -8.74
N ASN A 52 -1.54 7.56 -7.69
CA ASN A 52 -1.50 6.92 -6.37
C ASN A 52 -2.88 6.87 -5.71
N VAL A 53 -3.69 7.92 -5.87
CA VAL A 53 -5.10 7.92 -5.42
C VAL A 53 -5.91 6.88 -6.20
N PHE A 54 -5.72 6.80 -7.52
CA PHE A 54 -6.40 5.81 -8.34
C PHE A 54 -6.07 4.39 -7.88
N LEU A 55 -4.78 4.06 -7.75
CA LEU A 55 -4.34 2.76 -7.26
C LEU A 55 -4.91 2.47 -5.87
N PHE A 56 -4.77 3.42 -4.94
CA PHE A 56 -5.28 3.28 -3.57
C PHE A 56 -6.79 2.96 -3.54
N LEU A 57 -7.62 3.73 -4.27
CA LEU A 57 -9.07 3.48 -4.35
C LEU A 57 -9.38 2.16 -5.04
N TRP A 58 -8.62 1.81 -6.08
CA TRP A 58 -8.77 0.57 -6.82
C TRP A 58 -8.48 -0.65 -5.95
N SER A 59 -7.50 -0.56 -5.04
CA SER A 59 -7.20 -1.60 -4.05
C SER A 59 -8.39 -1.91 -3.15
N TYR A 60 -9.23 -0.92 -2.79
CA TYR A 60 -10.47 -1.17 -2.04
C TYR A 60 -11.49 -1.94 -2.87
N ILE A 61 -11.71 -1.50 -4.12
CA ILE A 61 -12.72 -2.08 -5.02
C ILE A 61 -12.36 -3.53 -5.35
N LEU A 62 -11.16 -3.75 -5.88
CA LEU A 62 -10.70 -5.08 -6.24
C LEU A 62 -10.48 -5.97 -5.02
N GLY A 63 -10.08 -5.39 -3.89
CA GLY A 63 -10.00 -6.09 -2.62
C GLY A 63 -11.33 -6.68 -2.18
N ILE A 64 -12.43 -5.94 -2.30
CA ILE A 64 -13.76 -6.48 -2.03
C ILE A 64 -14.14 -7.55 -3.07
N MET A 65 -14.02 -7.24 -4.37
CA MET A 65 -14.47 -8.12 -5.45
C MET A 65 -13.79 -9.48 -5.46
N THR A 66 -12.52 -9.51 -5.07
CA THR A 66 -11.69 -10.73 -5.05
C THR A 66 -11.57 -11.36 -3.67
N PHE A 67 -12.30 -10.85 -2.67
CA PHE A 67 -12.15 -11.25 -1.27
C PHE A 67 -10.67 -11.22 -0.83
N GLY A 68 -9.95 -10.14 -1.13
CA GLY A 68 -8.59 -9.90 -0.70
C GLY A 68 -7.48 -10.61 -1.47
N LEU A 69 -7.80 -11.47 -2.45
CA LEU A 69 -6.76 -12.08 -3.29
C LEU A 69 -5.95 -11.02 -4.05
N TYR A 70 -6.63 -10.00 -4.60
CA TYR A 70 -5.97 -8.89 -5.29
C TYR A 70 -4.97 -8.18 -4.36
N ASN A 71 -5.38 -7.82 -3.15
CA ASN A 71 -4.50 -7.12 -2.23
C ASN A 71 -3.30 -7.97 -1.80
N ILE A 72 -3.46 -9.29 -1.64
CA ILE A 72 -2.32 -10.17 -1.34
C ILE A 72 -1.30 -10.09 -2.45
N VAL A 73 -1.73 -10.23 -3.71
CA VAL A 73 -0.85 -10.13 -4.88
C VAL A 73 -0.19 -8.75 -4.94
N GLU A 74 -0.97 -7.70 -4.74
CA GLU A 74 -0.52 -6.31 -4.77
C GLU A 74 0.54 -6.00 -3.68
N ILE A 75 0.36 -6.50 -2.45
CA ILE A 75 1.34 -6.42 -1.37
C ILE A 75 2.67 -7.05 -1.79
N PHE A 76 2.64 -8.24 -2.41
CA PHE A 76 3.84 -8.93 -2.86
C PHE A 76 4.53 -8.20 -4.02
N ILE A 77 3.77 -7.80 -5.04
CA ILE A 77 4.32 -7.07 -6.19
C ILE A 77 4.99 -5.78 -5.72
N ASN A 78 4.28 -4.94 -4.95
CA ASN A 78 4.83 -3.66 -4.49
C ASN A 78 5.97 -3.85 -3.50
N GLY A 79 5.88 -4.82 -2.58
CA GLY A 79 6.93 -5.06 -1.60
C GLY A 79 8.21 -5.56 -2.24
N ILE A 80 8.12 -6.59 -3.09
CA ILE A 80 9.26 -7.13 -3.83
C ILE A 80 9.87 -6.07 -4.73
N THR A 81 9.05 -5.28 -5.44
CA THR A 81 9.52 -4.21 -6.31
C THR A 81 10.30 -3.17 -5.53
N LEU A 82 9.76 -2.70 -4.39
CA LEU A 82 10.46 -1.73 -3.53
C LEU A 82 11.79 -2.30 -3.00
N GLY A 83 11.78 -3.53 -2.48
CA GLY A 83 12.99 -4.19 -2.01
C GLY A 83 14.06 -4.34 -3.10
N TYR A 84 13.64 -4.71 -4.32
CA TYR A 84 14.55 -4.84 -5.46
C TYR A 84 15.11 -3.49 -5.93
N ILE A 85 14.28 -2.44 -5.95
CA ILE A 85 14.73 -1.06 -6.25
C ILE A 85 15.77 -0.63 -5.22
N PHE A 86 15.53 -0.86 -3.93
CA PHE A 86 16.51 -0.57 -2.89
C PHE A 86 17.83 -1.33 -3.10
N HIS A 87 17.78 -2.65 -3.35
CA HIS A 87 18.97 -3.45 -3.62
C HIS A 87 19.74 -2.91 -4.83
N SER A 88 19.04 -2.64 -5.94
CA SER A 88 19.67 -2.11 -7.16
C SER A 88 20.24 -0.70 -6.95
N ALA A 89 19.61 0.14 -6.13
CA ALA A 89 20.06 1.49 -5.85
C ALA A 89 21.33 1.51 -4.98
N LEU A 90 21.46 0.58 -4.03
CA LEU A 90 22.65 0.46 -3.17
C LEU A 90 23.92 0.13 -3.94
N ASP A 91 23.81 -0.59 -5.05
CA ASP A 91 24.95 -0.96 -5.89
C ASP A 91 25.39 0.16 -6.83
N ASN A 92 24.48 1.07 -7.16
CA ASN A 92 24.71 2.13 -8.15
C ASN A 92 24.87 3.53 -7.54
N MET A 93 24.49 3.73 -6.27
CA MET A 93 24.50 5.04 -5.60
C MET A 93 25.01 4.94 -4.17
N ILE A 94 25.51 6.07 -3.66
CA ILE A 94 25.82 6.20 -2.23
C ILE A 94 24.51 6.06 -1.44
N LEU A 95 24.52 5.27 -0.36
CA LEU A 95 23.36 4.99 0.50
C LEU A 95 22.57 6.26 0.88
N SER A 96 23.25 7.37 1.14
CA SER A 96 22.62 8.66 1.46
C SER A 96 21.67 9.15 0.37
N ASN A 97 22.04 8.97 -0.91
CA ASN A 97 21.24 9.44 -2.04
C ASN A 97 20.03 8.53 -2.25
N VAL A 98 20.20 7.22 -2.05
CA VAL A 98 19.10 6.25 -2.09
C VAL A 98 18.06 6.59 -1.03
N VAL A 99 18.52 6.82 0.21
CA VAL A 99 17.65 7.18 1.32
C VAL A 99 16.94 8.52 1.07
N LEU A 100 17.66 9.56 0.63
CA LEU A 100 17.06 10.86 0.38
C LEU A 100 16.04 10.85 -0.76
N ASN A 101 16.25 10.03 -1.80
CA ASN A 101 15.33 9.99 -2.94
C ASN A 101 14.09 9.12 -2.66
N ILE A 102 14.22 8.05 -1.87
CA ILE A 102 13.13 7.08 -1.65
C ILE A 102 12.36 7.35 -0.35
N LEU A 103 13.06 7.69 0.74
CA LEU A 103 12.47 7.73 2.07
C LEU A 103 11.42 8.84 2.26
N PRO A 104 11.57 10.07 1.73
CA PRO A 104 10.66 11.17 2.05
C PRO A 104 9.20 10.94 1.65
N HIS A 105 8.94 10.38 0.47
CA HIS A 105 7.58 10.04 0.04
C HIS A 105 7.16 8.65 0.54
N GLY A 106 8.09 7.67 0.54
CA GLY A 106 7.81 6.30 0.99
C GLY A 106 7.30 6.19 2.43
N ILE A 107 7.75 7.06 3.34
CA ILE A 107 7.24 7.11 4.74
C ILE A 107 5.73 7.37 4.80
N ILE A 108 5.18 8.10 3.84
CA ILE A 108 3.76 8.45 3.81
C ILE A 108 2.97 7.45 2.97
N GLU A 109 3.47 7.09 1.78
CA GLU A 109 2.76 6.22 0.85
C GLU A 109 2.65 4.79 1.36
N MET A 110 3.70 4.24 1.99
CA MET A 110 3.67 2.88 2.51
C MET A 110 2.54 2.67 3.53
N PRO A 111 2.37 3.50 4.58
CA PRO A 111 1.23 3.41 5.48
C PRO A 111 -0.13 3.50 4.78
N VAL A 112 -0.29 4.41 3.80
CA VAL A 112 -1.56 4.56 3.07
C VAL A 112 -1.87 3.31 2.26
N SER A 113 -0.90 2.79 1.52
CA SER A 113 -1.04 1.56 0.75
C SER A 113 -1.35 0.35 1.62
N ILE A 114 -0.68 0.21 2.77
CA ILE A 114 -0.97 -0.84 3.77
C ILE A 114 -2.44 -0.77 4.23
N ILE A 115 -2.95 0.44 4.51
CA ILE A 115 -4.36 0.61 4.90
C ILE A 115 -5.29 0.18 3.75
N GLY A 116 -5.00 0.56 2.51
CA GLY A 116 -5.78 0.13 1.35
C GLY A 116 -5.79 -1.38 1.15
N TRP A 117 -4.61 -2.00 1.17
CA TRP A 117 -4.46 -3.45 1.01
C TRP A 117 -5.06 -4.26 2.16
N SER A 118 -5.11 -3.68 3.36
CA SER A 118 -5.70 -4.33 4.53
C SER A 118 -7.20 -4.62 4.36
N PHE A 119 -7.91 -3.89 3.49
CA PHE A 119 -9.36 -4.00 3.43
C PHE A 119 -9.85 -5.35 2.89
N GLY A 120 -9.25 -5.88 1.82
CA GLY A 120 -9.64 -7.20 1.32
C GLY A 120 -9.37 -8.32 2.34
N ILE A 121 -8.25 -8.23 3.06
CA ILE A 121 -7.91 -9.15 4.16
C ILE A 121 -8.91 -8.99 5.32
N TYR A 122 -9.34 -7.77 5.61
CA TYR A 122 -10.36 -7.49 6.61
C TYR A 122 -11.68 -8.18 6.28
N ILE A 123 -12.12 -8.10 5.01
CA ILE A 123 -13.34 -8.77 4.53
C ILE A 123 -13.24 -10.30 4.66
N LEU A 124 -12.08 -10.91 4.38
CA LEU A 124 -11.86 -12.33 4.63
C LEU A 124 -11.99 -12.68 6.11
N TYR A 125 -11.28 -11.92 6.96
CA TYR A 125 -11.17 -12.22 8.38
C TYR A 125 -12.50 -12.04 9.11
N ILE A 126 -13.24 -10.96 8.82
CA ILE A 126 -14.56 -10.73 9.42
C ILE A 126 -15.57 -11.78 8.98
N ASN A 127 -15.54 -12.22 7.71
CA ASN A 127 -16.40 -13.29 7.23
C ASN A 127 -16.09 -14.63 7.90
N LYS A 128 -14.81 -14.94 8.14
CA LYS A 128 -14.39 -16.13 8.89
C LYS A 128 -14.93 -16.13 10.31
N ILE A 129 -14.77 -15.02 11.06
CA ILE A 129 -15.30 -14.87 12.42
C ILE A 129 -16.82 -14.99 12.43
N ARG A 130 -17.48 -14.26 11.54
CA ARG A 130 -18.93 -14.23 11.41
C ARG A 130 -19.51 -15.63 11.18
N ARG A 131 -18.92 -16.41 10.26
CA ARG A 131 -19.32 -17.80 9.99
C ARG A 131 -19.13 -18.69 11.22
N LYS A 132 -18.01 -18.55 11.94
CA LYS A 132 -17.74 -19.31 13.17
C LYS A 132 -18.76 -19.01 14.28
N ASN A 133 -19.16 -17.74 14.42
CA ASN A 133 -20.11 -17.29 15.44
C ASN A 133 -21.59 -17.41 15.01
N LYS A 134 -21.86 -17.91 13.80
CA LYS A 134 -23.22 -17.94 13.19
C LYS A 134 -23.91 -16.56 13.16
N GLU A 135 -23.14 -15.50 13.03
CA GLU A 135 -23.65 -14.13 12.97
C GLU A 135 -24.22 -13.79 11.57
N ILE A 136 -25.36 -13.12 11.54
CA ILE A 136 -25.97 -12.60 10.31
C ILE A 136 -25.41 -11.21 10.02
N ILE A 137 -25.17 -10.89 8.74
CA ILE A 137 -24.74 -9.55 8.35
C ILE A 137 -25.89 -8.57 8.62
N SER A 138 -25.71 -7.69 9.59
CA SER A 138 -26.71 -6.67 9.95
C SER A 138 -26.43 -5.34 9.22
N LYS A 139 -27.48 -4.55 9.01
CA LYS A 139 -27.37 -3.17 8.47
C LYS A 139 -26.44 -2.30 9.32
N HIS A 140 -26.43 -2.51 10.64
CA HIS A 140 -25.54 -1.81 11.57
C HIS A 140 -24.07 -2.17 11.34
N MET A 141 -23.76 -3.45 11.12
CA MET A 141 -22.40 -3.91 10.79
C MET A 141 -21.91 -3.24 9.50
N ILE A 142 -22.71 -3.29 8.42
CA ILE A 142 -22.35 -2.69 7.13
C ILE A 142 -22.08 -1.19 7.29
N ARG A 143 -22.99 -0.45 7.94
CA ARG A 143 -22.82 0.99 8.19
C ARG A 143 -21.55 1.31 8.97
N THR A 144 -21.21 0.49 9.96
CA THR A 144 -20.00 0.69 10.77
C THR A 144 -18.74 0.48 9.95
N VAL A 145 -18.69 -0.56 9.12
CA VAL A 145 -17.56 -0.82 8.22
C VAL A 145 -17.42 0.32 7.22
N ILE A 146 -18.51 0.72 6.55
CA ILE A 146 -18.49 1.84 5.61
C ILE A 146 -17.95 3.11 6.29
N LYS A 147 -18.45 3.44 7.49
CA LYS A 147 -17.98 4.63 8.23
C LYS A 147 -16.47 4.60 8.50
N ILE A 148 -15.94 3.48 8.97
CA ILE A 148 -14.50 3.32 9.25
C ILE A 148 -13.70 3.48 7.95
N LYS A 149 -14.12 2.80 6.89
CA LYS A 149 -13.41 2.80 5.60
C LYS A 149 -13.48 4.13 4.88
N SER A 150 -14.59 4.88 4.97
CA SER A 150 -14.68 6.23 4.44
C SER A 150 -13.72 7.20 5.14
N ILE A 151 -13.52 7.04 6.46
CA ILE A 151 -12.54 7.86 7.22
C ILE A 151 -11.11 7.51 6.78
N GLU A 152 -10.79 6.23 6.67
CA GLU A 152 -9.48 5.77 6.17
C GLU A 152 -9.19 6.29 4.76
N ILE A 153 -10.16 6.22 3.86
CA ILE A 153 -10.02 6.73 2.49
C ILE A 153 -9.77 8.23 2.49
N ALA A 154 -10.53 9.00 3.28
CA ALA A 154 -10.36 10.45 3.36
C ALA A 154 -8.96 10.83 3.90
N ILE A 155 -8.51 10.17 4.97
CA ILE A 155 -7.18 10.39 5.52
C ILE A 155 -6.11 9.96 4.52
N GLY A 156 -6.28 8.81 3.85
CA GLY A 156 -5.36 8.29 2.84
C GLY A 156 -5.16 9.26 1.68
N ILE A 157 -6.24 9.82 1.13
CA ILE A 157 -6.15 10.81 0.05
C ILE A 157 -5.40 12.07 0.49
N ILE A 158 -5.66 12.57 1.72
CA ILE A 158 -4.94 13.73 2.27
C ILE A 158 -3.45 13.41 2.39
N LEU A 159 -3.09 12.23 2.90
CA LEU A 159 -1.71 11.81 3.04
C LEU A 159 -1.01 11.64 1.68
N LEU A 160 -1.68 11.05 0.68
CA LEU A 160 -1.12 10.94 -0.68
C LEU A 160 -0.89 12.31 -1.31
N TYR A 161 -1.74 13.30 -1.01
CA TYR A 161 -1.51 14.67 -1.45
C TYR A 161 -0.24 15.26 -0.82
N VAL A 162 -0.01 15.01 0.47
CA VAL A 162 1.22 15.41 1.15
C VAL A 162 2.44 14.67 0.57
N ALA A 163 2.33 13.38 0.27
CA ALA A 163 3.39 12.59 -0.34
C ALA A 163 3.81 13.18 -1.70
N ALA A 164 2.84 13.50 -2.56
CA ALA A 164 3.10 14.09 -3.88
C ALA A 164 3.84 15.44 -3.79
N ILE A 165 3.49 16.30 -2.81
CA ILE A 165 4.20 17.56 -2.56
C ILE A 165 5.65 17.33 -2.11
N ILE A 166 5.90 16.28 -1.32
CA ILE A 166 7.26 15.94 -0.88
C ILE A 166 8.07 15.43 -2.07
N GLU A 167 7.50 14.52 -2.85
CA GLU A 167 8.15 13.92 -4.02
C GLU A 167 8.59 14.98 -5.03
N SER A 168 7.73 15.96 -5.32
CA SER A 168 8.05 17.05 -6.25
C SER A 168 9.08 18.05 -5.75
N ARG A 169 9.44 18.03 -4.46
CA ARG A 169 10.49 18.88 -3.89
C ARG A 169 11.81 18.15 -3.71
N VAL A 170 11.77 16.82 -3.64
CA VAL A 170 12.94 15.97 -3.37
C VAL A 170 13.51 15.38 -4.65
N MET A 171 12.67 15.06 -5.64
CA MET A 171 13.10 14.45 -6.91
C MET A 171 13.39 15.46 -8.04
N VAL A 172 13.53 16.76 -7.71
CA VAL A 172 13.90 17.83 -8.65
C VAL A 172 15.38 18.15 -8.56
#